data_AF-A0A060R9X2-F1
#
_entry.id   AF-A0A060R9X2-F1
#
_cell.length_a   1.000
_cell.length_b   1.000
_cell.length_c   1.000
_cell.angle_alpha   90.00
_cell.angle_beta   90.00
_cell.angle_gamma   90.00
#
_symmetry.space_group_name_H-M   'P 1'
#
loop_
_entity.id
_entity.type
_entity.pdbx_description
1 polymer ?
#
loop_
_entity_poly.entity_id
_entity_poly.type
_entity_poly.pdbx_seq_one_letter_code
_entity_poly.pdbx_strand_id
1 'polypeptide(L)'
;MFSLGFFVDLQISLIVLWAIYYFAIHNRVRTAVARTIILLIVPFSLAISLTKIPLQTVKEYVELPVDAPSAGVQDFPAVVSSFEGDAMQDVGVFYVIDKQGLNAQWLYAVGVVVMILWLLVGLFSIFSTILFTKIEKIFGHSVIFLRKRAAAYSFFNYIFINSSLRSSPSLRLVILHEAAHSKYCHSVDLSIMLLCRALLWFNPVVWHLTVLLKRVHEYQVDNSIVRSCASINPTSTPKSFFGVFLLKNGGDFILLS
;
A
#
# COMPACT_ATOMS: atom_id res chain seq x y z
N MET A 1 -6.98 22.05 3.03
CA MET A 1 -7.41 20.80 2.35
C MET A 1 -6.37 20.49 1.28
N PHE A 2 -5.96 19.23 1.11
CA PHE A 2 -5.00 18.87 0.05
C PHE A 2 -5.60 19.20 -1.32
N SER A 3 -4.80 19.80 -2.21
CA SER A 3 -5.24 20.11 -3.57
C SER A 3 -5.36 18.83 -4.40
N LEU A 4 -6.16 18.86 -5.47
CA LEU A 4 -6.21 17.75 -6.43
C LEU A 4 -4.80 17.44 -7.00
N GLY A 5 -3.99 18.47 -7.23
CA GLY A 5 -2.60 18.34 -7.69
C GLY A 5 -1.75 17.48 -6.74
N PHE A 6 -1.87 17.68 -5.43
CA PHE A 6 -1.15 16.85 -4.45
C PHE A 6 -1.49 15.35 -4.59
N PHE A 7 -2.76 15.00 -4.81
CA PHE A 7 -3.14 13.61 -4.99
C PHE A 7 -2.55 13.04 -6.28
N VAL A 8 -2.57 13.80 -7.38
CA VAL A 8 -1.99 13.37 -8.66
C VAL A 8 -0.49 13.14 -8.51
N ASP A 9 0.23 14.10 -7.91
CA ASP A 9 1.67 13.99 -7.65
C ASP A 9 2.00 12.74 -6.82
N LEU A 10 1.18 12.45 -5.80
CA LEU A 10 1.33 11.25 -4.97
C LEU A 10 1.14 9.95 -5.77
N GLN A 11 0.14 9.89 -6.63
CA GLN A 11 -0.08 8.70 -7.47
C GLN A 11 1.10 8.48 -8.42
N ILE A 12 1.56 9.53 -9.11
CA ILE A 12 2.68 9.44 -10.05
C ILE A 12 3.96 9.02 -9.31
N SER A 13 4.27 9.67 -8.19
CA SER A 13 5.43 9.36 -7.36
C SER A 13 5.43 7.88 -6.94
N LEU A 14 4.28 7.38 -6.49
CA LEU A 14 4.16 6.00 -6.03
C LEU A 14 4.33 5.00 -7.19
N ILE A 15 3.71 5.27 -8.35
CA ILE A 15 3.83 4.40 -9.53
C ILE A 15 5.28 4.34 -10.02
N VAL A 16 5.96 5.49 -10.10
CA VAL A 16 7.36 5.56 -10.55
C VAL A 16 8.28 4.80 -9.60
N LEU A 17 8.19 5.05 -8.29
CA LEU A 17 9.01 4.35 -7.29
C LEU A 17 8.73 2.84 -7.26
N TRP A 18 7.46 2.46 -7.38
CA TRP A 18 7.07 1.06 -7.50
C TRP A 18 7.63 0.41 -8.77
N ALA A 19 7.57 1.08 -9.92
CA ALA A 19 8.09 0.56 -11.18
C ALA A 19 9.62 0.37 -11.12
N ILE A 20 10.34 1.35 -10.57
CA ILE A 20 11.80 1.22 -10.33
C ILE A 20 12.07 0.01 -9.44
N TYR A 21 11.36 -0.12 -8.33
CA TYR A 21 11.52 -1.28 -7.46
C TYR A 21 11.23 -2.59 -8.20
N TYR A 22 10.09 -2.69 -8.88
CA TYR A 22 9.63 -3.92 -9.51
C TYR A 22 10.52 -4.37 -10.66
N PHE A 23 10.96 -3.46 -11.53
CA PHE A 23 11.74 -3.84 -12.72
C PHE A 23 13.25 -3.86 -12.47
N ALA A 24 13.77 -2.94 -11.66
CA ALA A 24 15.22 -2.81 -11.47
C ALA A 24 15.76 -3.55 -10.24
N ILE A 25 14.97 -3.67 -9.17
CA ILE A 25 15.45 -4.10 -7.85
C ILE A 25 14.87 -5.46 -7.44
N HIS A 26 13.64 -5.76 -7.84
CA HIS A 26 12.92 -6.97 -7.46
C HIS A 26 13.76 -8.21 -7.80
N ASN A 27 13.91 -9.10 -6.80
CA ASN A 27 14.71 -10.33 -6.87
C ASN A 27 16.23 -10.16 -7.09
N ARG A 28 16.77 -8.94 -7.06
CA ARG A 28 18.22 -8.70 -7.21
C ARG A 28 18.94 -8.34 -5.92
N VAL A 29 18.19 -8.03 -4.86
CA VAL A 29 18.75 -7.60 -3.57
C VAL A 29 18.42 -8.58 -2.45
N ARG A 30 19.20 -8.52 -1.37
CA ARG A 30 18.93 -9.27 -0.13
C ARG A 30 17.55 -8.90 0.40
N THR A 31 16.85 -9.85 1.00
CA THR A 31 15.47 -9.63 1.48
C THR A 31 15.32 -8.62 2.59
N ALA A 32 16.33 -8.44 3.44
CA ALA A 32 16.34 -7.33 4.39
C ALA A 32 16.27 -5.96 3.67
N VAL A 33 17.02 -5.79 2.58
CA VAL A 33 17.01 -4.56 1.78
C VAL A 33 15.69 -4.41 1.01
N ALA A 34 15.19 -5.50 0.41
CA ALA A 34 13.89 -5.50 -0.27
C ALA A 34 12.75 -5.07 0.67
N ARG A 35 12.71 -5.64 1.89
CA ARG A 35 11.74 -5.28 2.94
C ARG A 35 11.78 -3.78 3.24
N THR A 36 12.97 -3.25 3.52
CA THR A 36 13.15 -1.82 3.82
C THR A 36 12.70 -0.94 2.66
N ILE A 37 13.09 -1.27 1.42
CA ILE A 37 12.69 -0.48 0.25
C ILE A 37 11.16 -0.49 0.09
N ILE A 38 10.51 -1.66 0.16
CA ILE A 38 9.04 -1.75 0.03
C ILE A 38 8.34 -0.85 1.08
N LEU A 39 8.78 -0.91 2.34
CA LEU A 39 8.21 -0.11 3.42
C LEU A 39 8.46 1.40 3.24
N LEU A 40 9.53 1.79 2.54
CA LEU A 40 9.89 3.18 2.31
C LEU A 40 9.23 3.81 1.07
N ILE A 41 8.70 3.02 0.12
CA ILE A 41 8.10 3.56 -1.12
C ILE A 41 6.95 4.52 -0.82
N VAL A 42 6.01 4.13 0.05
CA VAL A 42 4.86 4.97 0.41
C VAL A 42 5.30 6.27 1.12
N PRO A 43 6.07 6.24 2.23
CA PRO A 43 6.48 7.48 2.90
C PRO A 43 7.37 8.36 2.02
N PHE A 44 8.21 7.78 1.16
CA PHE A 44 9.04 8.57 0.24
C PHE A 44 8.20 9.23 -0.86
N SER A 45 7.20 8.54 -1.42
CA SER A 45 6.23 9.17 -2.35
C SER A 45 5.47 10.33 -1.72
N LEU A 46 5.12 10.20 -0.43
CA LEU A 46 4.46 11.27 0.32
C LEU A 46 5.39 12.45 0.54
N ALA A 47 6.65 12.20 0.91
CA ALA A 47 7.66 13.24 1.07
C ALA A 47 7.89 14.02 -0.23
N ILE A 48 8.05 13.33 -1.37
CA ILE A 48 8.18 13.95 -2.70
C ILE A 48 6.97 14.85 -3.00
N SER A 49 5.76 14.33 -2.80
CA SER A 49 4.53 15.07 -3.11
C SER A 49 4.31 16.29 -2.21
N LEU A 50 4.78 16.24 -0.97
CA LEU A 50 4.73 17.37 -0.04
C LEU A 50 5.71 18.49 -0.42
N THR A 51 6.82 18.17 -1.10
CA THR A 51 7.81 19.18 -1.50
C THR A 51 7.37 20.10 -2.65
N LYS A 52 6.15 19.93 -3.20
CA LYS A 52 5.61 20.72 -4.33
C LYS A 52 6.67 20.90 -5.42
N ILE A 53 7.25 19.80 -5.92
CA ILE A 53 8.12 19.89 -7.09
C ILE A 53 7.28 20.49 -8.21
N PRO A 54 7.62 21.68 -8.73
CA PRO A 54 6.82 22.32 -9.76
C PRO A 54 7.12 21.61 -11.08
N LEU A 55 6.47 20.48 -11.32
CA LEU A 55 6.51 19.81 -12.63
C LEU A 55 5.64 20.54 -13.68
N GLN A 56 5.07 21.69 -13.33
CA GLN A 56 4.36 22.61 -14.22
C GLN A 56 4.69 24.08 -13.91
N THR A 57 5.88 24.53 -14.28
CA THR A 57 6.13 25.96 -14.53
C THR A 57 7.00 26.12 -15.78
N VAL A 58 6.36 25.99 -16.95
CA VAL A 58 6.75 26.79 -18.10
C VAL A 58 5.47 27.48 -18.58
N LYS A 59 5.12 28.58 -17.91
CA LYS A 59 4.34 29.62 -18.55
C LYS A 59 5.31 30.73 -18.90
N GLU A 60 6.03 30.53 -19.99
CA GLU A 60 6.80 31.58 -20.63
C GLU A 60 5.78 32.44 -21.38
N TYR A 61 5.34 33.53 -20.75
CA TYR A 61 4.59 34.55 -21.46
C TYR A 61 5.62 35.41 -22.21
N VAL A 62 5.74 35.19 -23.52
CA VAL A 62 6.48 36.10 -24.39
C VAL A 62 5.65 37.38 -24.51
N GLU A 63 6.06 38.46 -23.85
CA GLU A 63 5.51 39.78 -24.12
C GLU A 63 6.05 40.27 -25.46
N LEU A 64 5.17 40.36 -26.47
CA LEU A 64 5.49 41.00 -27.75
C LEU A 64 5.47 42.53 -27.57
N PRO A 65 6.49 43.28 -28.01
CA PRO A 65 6.45 44.74 -27.95
C PRO A 65 5.39 45.26 -28.93
N VAL A 66 4.31 45.85 -28.42
CA VAL A 66 3.34 46.59 -29.23
C VAL A 66 3.76 48.06 -29.26
N ASP A 67 4.76 48.37 -30.08
CA ASP A 67 5.01 49.73 -30.54
C ASP A 67 4.15 49.95 -31.79
N ALA A 68 2.92 50.43 -31.61
CA ALA A 68 2.09 50.95 -32.69
C ALA A 68 1.91 52.47 -32.51
N PRO A 69 2.29 53.31 -33.49
CA PRO A 69 2.15 54.76 -33.37
C PRO A 69 0.67 55.15 -33.43
N SER A 70 0.26 55.99 -32.48
CA SER A 70 -1.05 56.63 -32.43
C SER A 70 -1.20 57.65 -33.56
N ALA A 71 -1.84 57.25 -34.65
CA ALA A 71 -2.25 58.15 -35.73
C ALA A 71 -3.77 58.19 -35.85
N GLY A 72 -4.35 59.35 -35.49
CA GLY A 72 -5.53 59.93 -36.13
C GLY A 72 -6.88 59.29 -35.83
N VAL A 73 -7.57 59.81 -34.81
CA VAL A 73 -9.03 59.77 -34.70
C VAL A 73 -9.62 60.51 -35.91
N GLN A 74 -10.40 59.83 -36.75
CA GLN A 74 -11.41 60.47 -37.60
C GLN A 74 -12.72 59.69 -37.57
N ASP A 75 -13.79 60.45 -37.38
CA ASP A 75 -15.18 60.07 -37.19
C ASP A 75 -15.71 59.09 -38.22
N PHE A 76 -16.38 58.04 -37.75
CA PHE A 76 -17.40 57.35 -38.52
C PHE A 76 -18.71 57.27 -37.71
N PRO A 77 -19.88 57.50 -38.33
CA PRO A 77 -21.15 57.56 -37.63
C PRO A 77 -21.54 56.17 -37.15
N ALA A 78 -22.12 56.11 -35.95
CA ALA A 78 -22.69 54.92 -35.35
C ALA A 78 -23.81 54.35 -36.23
N VAL A 79 -23.47 53.45 -37.14
CA VAL A 79 -24.42 52.48 -37.69
C VAL A 79 -24.43 51.32 -36.71
N VAL A 80 -25.44 51.33 -35.84
CA VAL A 80 -25.88 50.13 -35.12
C VAL A 80 -26.33 49.13 -36.19
N SER A 81 -25.41 48.26 -36.58
CA SER A 81 -25.74 47.01 -37.23
C SER A 81 -25.44 45.92 -36.22
N SER A 82 -26.46 45.56 -35.45
CA SER A 82 -26.54 44.32 -34.71
C SER A 82 -26.55 43.17 -35.72
N PHE A 83 -25.37 42.81 -36.21
CA PHE A 83 -25.13 41.49 -36.79
C PHE A 83 -24.75 40.57 -35.64
N GLU A 84 -25.71 39.73 -35.26
CA GLU A 84 -25.46 38.47 -34.58
C GLU A 84 -24.42 37.69 -35.41
N GLY A 85 -23.27 37.42 -34.81
CA GLY A 85 -22.17 36.73 -35.47
C GLY A 85 -21.05 36.43 -34.48
N ASP A 86 -21.18 35.28 -33.81
CA ASP A 86 -20.11 34.48 -33.20
C ASP A 86 -18.90 35.23 -32.62
N ALA A 87 -19.09 35.81 -31.44
CA ALA A 87 -17.96 36.05 -30.55
C ALA A 87 -17.57 34.71 -29.90
N MET A 88 -16.53 34.11 -30.49
CA MET A 88 -15.87 32.88 -30.06
C MET A 88 -15.81 32.70 -28.55
N GLN A 89 -16.53 31.67 -28.13
CA GLN A 89 -16.46 31.00 -26.86
C GLN A 89 -15.13 30.25 -26.75
N ASP A 90 -14.04 30.93 -26.38
CA ASP A 90 -12.79 30.19 -26.08
C ASP A 90 -11.79 30.90 -25.15
N VAL A 91 -12.19 31.24 -23.92
CA VAL A 91 -11.27 31.25 -22.75
C VAL A 91 -12.06 30.90 -21.47
N GLY A 92 -12.88 29.84 -21.53
CA GLY A 92 -13.66 29.33 -20.40
C GLY A 92 -13.17 27.99 -19.86
N VAL A 93 -12.05 27.45 -20.36
CA VAL A 93 -11.67 26.05 -20.11
C VAL A 93 -10.97 25.82 -18.77
N PHE A 94 -10.56 26.85 -18.03
CA PHE A 94 -9.86 26.68 -16.73
C PHE A 94 -10.68 27.03 -15.47
N TYR A 95 -11.92 27.52 -15.58
CA TYR A 95 -12.78 27.83 -14.43
C TYR A 95 -14.06 26.95 -14.33
N VAL A 96 -14.10 25.80 -15.00
CA VAL A 96 -15.20 24.82 -14.86
C VAL A 96 -14.86 23.69 -13.86
N ILE A 97 -13.72 23.77 -13.16
CA ILE A 97 -13.36 22.86 -12.06
C ILE A 97 -13.66 23.54 -10.71
N ASP A 98 -14.88 24.04 -10.45
CA ASP A 98 -15.15 24.65 -9.11
C ASP A 98 -16.52 24.33 -8.49
N LYS A 99 -17.26 23.34 -9.02
CA LYS A 99 -18.42 22.77 -8.31
C LYS A 99 -18.41 21.25 -8.17
N GLN A 100 -17.50 20.55 -8.85
CA GLN A 100 -17.36 19.09 -8.79
C GLN A 100 -16.33 18.61 -7.73
N GLY A 101 -15.48 19.52 -7.21
CA GLY A 101 -14.42 19.19 -6.25
C GLY A 101 -14.93 18.74 -4.88
N LEU A 102 -16.12 19.21 -4.47
CA LEU A 102 -16.75 18.81 -3.21
C LEU A 102 -17.08 17.30 -3.21
N ASN A 103 -17.59 16.77 -4.33
CA ASN A 103 -18.03 15.37 -4.44
C ASN A 103 -16.85 14.38 -4.36
N ALA A 104 -15.73 14.68 -5.01
CA ALA A 104 -14.56 13.80 -5.03
C ALA A 104 -13.89 13.69 -3.65
N GLN A 105 -13.83 14.79 -2.90
CA GLN A 105 -13.27 14.81 -1.55
C GLN A 105 -14.13 14.00 -0.57
N TRP A 106 -15.47 14.11 -0.67
CA TRP A 106 -16.38 13.29 0.12
C TRP A 106 -16.29 11.82 -0.23
N LEU A 107 -16.23 11.46 -1.52
CA LEU A 107 -16.04 10.07 -1.95
C LEU A 107 -14.75 9.48 -1.39
N TYR A 108 -13.63 10.22 -1.46
CA TYR A 108 -12.38 9.81 -0.85
C TYR A 108 -12.51 9.62 0.66
N ALA A 109 -13.09 10.59 1.38
CA ALA A 109 -13.28 10.53 2.83
C ALA A 109 -14.13 9.33 3.25
N VAL A 110 -15.25 9.08 2.58
CA VAL A 110 -16.11 7.91 2.83
C VAL A 110 -15.34 6.61 2.60
N GLY A 111 -14.59 6.50 1.49
CA GLY A 111 -13.76 5.33 1.22
C GLY A 111 -12.71 5.07 2.30
N VAL A 112 -12.02 6.11 2.77
CA VAL A 112 -11.06 5.99 3.88
C VAL A 112 -11.76 5.54 5.16
N VAL A 113 -12.91 6.14 5.53
CA VAL A 113 -13.66 5.75 6.73
C VAL A 113 -14.07 4.28 6.67
N VAL A 114 -14.63 3.84 5.55
CA VAL A 114 -15.04 2.43 5.36
C VAL A 114 -13.84 1.49 5.52
N MET A 115 -12.71 1.81 4.92
CA MET A 115 -11.51 0.96 4.96
C MET A 115 -10.85 0.94 6.34
N ILE A 116 -10.83 2.07 7.05
CA ILE A 116 -10.36 2.16 8.42
C ILE A 116 -11.27 1.37 9.36
N LEU A 117 -12.59 1.48 9.22
CA LEU A 117 -13.53 0.67 9.99
C LEU A 117 -13.32 -0.83 9.76
N TRP A 118 -13.12 -1.24 8.50
CA TRP A 118 -12.81 -2.64 8.18
C TRP A 118 -11.50 -3.10 8.83
N LEU A 119 -10.45 -2.29 8.75
CA LEU A 119 -9.17 -2.55 9.43
C LEU A 119 -9.35 -2.70 10.94
N LEU A 120 -10.09 -1.79 11.57
CA LEU A 120 -10.35 -1.81 13.02
C LEU A 120 -11.17 -3.04 13.43
N VAL A 121 -12.16 -3.45 12.66
CA VAL A 121 -12.91 -4.70 12.92
C VAL A 121 -11.99 -5.91 12.86
N GLY A 122 -11.08 -5.97 11.89
CA GLY A 122 -10.08 -7.03 11.79
C GLY A 122 -9.13 -7.09 12.99
N LEU A 123 -8.59 -5.94 13.39
CA LEU A 123 -7.72 -5.82 14.57
C LEU A 123 -8.48 -6.16 15.85
N PHE A 124 -9.70 -5.65 16.02
CA PHE A 124 -10.55 -5.94 17.17
C PHE A 124 -10.85 -7.44 17.28
N SER A 125 -11.08 -8.13 16.16
CA SER A 125 -11.26 -9.59 16.16
C SER A 125 -10.04 -10.33 16.71
N ILE A 126 -8.83 -9.92 16.32
CA ILE A 126 -7.58 -10.51 16.84
C ILE A 126 -7.42 -10.20 18.34
N PHE A 127 -7.56 -8.94 18.74
CA PHE A 127 -7.40 -8.53 20.13
C PHE A 127 -8.43 -9.17 21.06
N SER A 128 -9.69 -9.23 20.62
CA SER A 128 -10.77 -9.96 21.31
C SER A 128 -10.40 -11.44 21.48
N THR A 129 -9.85 -12.08 20.44
CA THR A 129 -9.38 -13.46 20.55
C THR A 129 -8.27 -13.61 21.59
N ILE A 130 -7.30 -12.69 21.64
CA ILE A 130 -6.22 -12.70 22.64
C ILE A 130 -6.76 -12.52 24.06
N LEU A 131 -7.76 -11.64 24.24
CA LEU A 131 -8.30 -11.29 25.55
C LEU A 131 -9.22 -12.39 26.12
N PHE A 132 -10.03 -13.03 25.27
CA PHE A 132 -11.07 -13.97 25.69
C PHE A 132 -10.71 -15.45 25.50
N THR A 133 -9.53 -15.76 24.94
CA THR A 133 -9.09 -17.16 24.76
C THR A 133 -7.92 -17.49 25.69
N LYS A 134 -7.89 -18.73 26.18
CA LYS A 134 -6.78 -19.22 26.99
C LYS A 134 -5.48 -19.22 26.18
N ILE A 135 -4.45 -18.61 26.75
CA ILE A 135 -3.08 -18.63 26.23
C ILE A 135 -2.33 -19.78 26.87
N GLU A 136 -1.70 -20.64 26.06
CA GLU A 136 -0.85 -21.75 26.52
C GLU A 136 0.62 -21.47 26.16
N LYS A 137 1.55 -21.73 27.09
CA LYS A 137 2.98 -21.66 26.78
C LYS A 137 3.47 -23.01 26.26
N ILE A 138 3.87 -23.06 24.99
CA ILE A 138 4.35 -24.28 24.33
C ILE A 138 5.70 -23.99 23.68
N PHE A 139 6.71 -24.81 24.00
CA PHE A 139 8.10 -24.61 23.56
C PHE A 139 8.65 -23.19 23.82
N GLY A 140 8.17 -22.53 24.89
CA GLY A 140 8.55 -21.15 25.24
C GLY A 140 7.78 -20.04 24.52
N HIS A 141 6.81 -20.37 23.66
CA HIS A 141 6.01 -19.41 22.91
C HIS A 141 4.56 -19.33 23.42
N SER A 142 3.94 -18.14 23.32
CA SER A 142 2.53 -17.93 23.66
C SER A 142 1.63 -18.39 22.51
N VAL A 143 0.96 -19.53 22.70
CA VAL A 143 0.13 -20.19 21.69
C VAL A 143 -1.35 -20.12 22.07
N ILE A 144 -2.20 -19.79 21.10
CA ILE A 144 -3.66 -19.74 21.23
C ILE A 144 -4.25 -20.75 20.24
N PHE A 145 -5.00 -21.73 20.75
CA PHE A 145 -5.67 -22.73 19.91
C PHE A 145 -7.06 -22.28 19.47
N LEU A 146 -7.31 -22.36 18.16
CA LEU A 146 -8.57 -21.96 17.54
C LEU A 146 -9.29 -23.17 16.96
N ARG A 147 -10.61 -23.29 17.22
CA ARG A 147 -11.44 -24.36 16.67
C ARG A 147 -11.79 -24.18 15.18
N LYS A 148 -11.86 -22.93 14.70
CA LYS A 148 -12.47 -22.60 13.40
C LYS A 148 -11.50 -22.11 12.30
N ARG A 149 -10.24 -21.77 12.61
CA ARG A 149 -9.31 -21.20 11.61
C ARG A 149 -8.46 -22.29 10.94
N ALA A 150 -8.43 -22.31 9.62
CA ALA A 150 -7.83 -23.41 8.84
C ALA A 150 -6.30 -23.39 8.76
N ALA A 151 -5.66 -22.22 8.91
CA ALA A 151 -4.20 -22.04 8.85
C ALA A 151 -3.66 -21.45 10.15
N ALA A 152 -2.41 -21.81 10.49
CA ALA A 152 -1.67 -21.15 11.55
C ALA A 152 -1.24 -19.75 11.08
N TYR A 153 -1.13 -18.82 12.03
CA TYR A 153 -0.62 -17.48 11.78
C TYR A 153 -0.12 -16.89 13.10
N SER A 154 0.66 -15.81 13.03
CA SER A 154 1.20 -15.10 14.18
C SER A 154 0.87 -13.62 14.11
N PHE A 155 0.62 -13.01 15.27
CA PHE A 155 0.38 -11.59 15.40
C PHE A 155 1.08 -11.06 16.65
N PHE A 156 2.01 -10.13 16.45
CA PHE A 156 2.98 -9.73 17.48
C PHE A 156 3.67 -10.95 18.09
N ASN A 157 3.52 -11.17 19.40
CA ASN A 157 4.15 -12.27 20.13
C ASN A 157 3.21 -13.46 20.37
N TYR A 158 2.04 -13.48 19.73
CA TYR A 158 1.04 -14.53 19.87
C TYR A 158 0.98 -15.39 18.62
N ILE A 159 1.01 -16.71 18.80
CA ILE A 159 0.91 -17.70 17.72
C ILE A 159 -0.47 -18.35 17.80
N PHE A 160 -1.21 -18.31 16.70
CA PHE A 160 -2.55 -18.87 16.60
C PHE A 160 -2.51 -20.14 15.77
N ILE A 161 -2.99 -21.25 16.33
CA ILE A 161 -2.90 -22.57 15.71
C ILE A 161 -4.26 -23.25 15.74
N ASN A 162 -4.61 -24.01 14.70
CA ASN A 162 -5.80 -24.84 14.74
C ASN A 162 -5.68 -25.91 15.84
N SER A 163 -6.72 -26.09 16.65
CA SER A 163 -6.76 -27.14 17.68
C SER A 163 -6.50 -28.56 17.14
N SER A 164 -6.75 -28.82 15.86
CA SER A 164 -6.46 -30.10 15.19
C SER A 164 -4.97 -30.43 15.11
N LEU A 165 -4.10 -29.41 15.12
CA LEU A 165 -2.64 -29.59 15.07
C LEU A 165 -2.05 -29.91 16.44
N ARG A 166 -2.84 -29.90 17.52
CA ARG A 166 -2.34 -30.07 18.89
C ARG A 166 -1.59 -31.38 19.12
N SER A 167 -2.00 -32.45 18.44
CA SER A 167 -1.36 -33.77 18.51
C SER A 167 -0.52 -34.09 17.26
N SER A 168 -0.34 -33.12 16.36
CA SER A 168 0.41 -33.35 15.12
C SER A 168 1.92 -33.38 15.40
N PRO A 169 2.68 -34.32 14.81
CA PRO A 169 4.14 -34.28 14.83
C PRO A 169 4.72 -32.99 14.24
N SER A 170 3.97 -32.31 13.36
CA SER A 170 4.38 -31.04 12.74
C SER A 170 4.19 -29.81 13.66
N LEU A 171 3.56 -29.95 14.82
CA LEU A 171 3.23 -28.81 15.70
C LEU A 171 4.47 -27.97 16.06
N ARG A 172 5.56 -28.63 16.42
CA ARG A 172 6.81 -27.94 16.79
C ARG A 172 7.37 -27.13 15.62
N LEU A 173 7.32 -27.68 14.41
CA LEU A 173 7.80 -27.01 13.20
C LEU A 173 6.93 -25.78 12.87
N VAL A 174 5.60 -25.93 12.97
CA VAL A 174 4.65 -24.82 12.75
C VAL A 174 4.89 -23.71 13.78
N ILE A 175 5.02 -24.05 15.07
CA ILE A 175 5.32 -23.06 16.11
C ILE A 175 6.64 -22.33 15.82
N LEU A 176 7.68 -23.06 15.40
CA LEU A 176 8.97 -22.45 15.07
C LEU A 176 8.88 -21.49 13.88
N HIS A 177 8.12 -21.85 12.85
CA HIS A 177 7.87 -21.01 11.69
C HIS A 177 7.12 -19.74 12.07
N GLU A 178 6.00 -19.86 12.78
CA GLU A 178 5.22 -18.71 13.25
C GLU A 178 5.99 -17.84 14.25
N ALA A 179 6.82 -18.45 15.11
CA ALA A 179 7.67 -17.70 16.02
C ALA A 179 8.71 -16.85 15.27
N ALA A 180 9.18 -17.29 14.09
CA ALA A 180 10.08 -16.49 13.28
C ALA A 180 9.40 -15.24 12.73
N HIS A 181 8.13 -15.31 12.32
CA HIS A 181 7.34 -14.12 11.93
C HIS A 181 7.23 -13.11 13.08
N SER A 182 6.94 -13.59 14.29
CA SER A 182 6.95 -12.75 15.51
C SER A 182 8.32 -12.11 15.74
N LYS A 183 9.41 -12.89 15.63
CA LYS A 183 10.79 -12.41 15.84
C LYS A 183 11.20 -11.30 14.87
N TYR A 184 10.76 -11.37 13.62
CA TYR A 184 11.06 -10.33 12.61
C TYR A 184 10.08 -9.15 12.64
N CYS A 185 9.10 -9.17 13.54
CA CYS A 185 8.04 -8.17 13.67
C CYS A 185 7.20 -8.00 12.39
N HIS A 186 6.98 -9.07 11.62
CA HIS A 186 6.26 -9.02 10.34
C HIS A 186 4.80 -8.52 10.48
N SER A 187 4.19 -8.73 11.65
CA SER A 187 2.84 -8.20 11.93
C SER A 187 2.79 -6.68 11.98
N VAL A 188 3.87 -6.01 12.40
CA VAL A 188 3.96 -4.54 12.43
C VAL A 188 4.02 -4.01 11.00
N ASP A 189 4.90 -4.58 10.20
CA ASP A 189 5.05 -4.22 8.78
C ASP A 189 3.73 -4.36 8.01
N LEU A 190 3.03 -5.49 8.22
CA LEU A 190 1.74 -5.71 7.57
C LEU A 190 0.65 -4.76 8.10
N SER A 191 0.66 -4.42 9.39
CA SER A 191 -0.26 -3.43 9.96
C SER A 191 -0.06 -2.04 9.35
N ILE A 192 1.21 -1.63 9.16
CA ILE A 192 1.55 -0.37 8.46
C ILE A 192 1.04 -0.41 7.02
N MET A 193 1.28 -1.49 6.29
CA MET A 193 0.81 -1.61 4.90
C MET A 193 -0.71 -1.65 4.79
N LEU A 194 -1.41 -2.26 5.75
CA LEU A 194 -2.87 -2.23 5.81
C LEU A 194 -3.41 -0.81 6.08
N LEU A 195 -2.74 -0.03 6.92
CA LEU A 195 -3.06 1.39 7.10
C LEU A 195 -2.83 2.17 5.80
N CYS A 196 -1.70 1.97 5.12
CA CYS A 196 -1.44 2.58 3.81
C CYS A 196 -2.52 2.20 2.79
N ARG A 197 -2.95 0.93 2.76
CA ARG A 197 -4.06 0.46 1.90
C ARG A 197 -5.37 1.13 2.27
N ALA A 198 -5.65 1.39 3.54
CA ALA A 198 -6.88 2.09 3.91
C ALA A 198 -6.88 3.56 3.46
N LEU A 199 -5.73 4.24 3.61
CA LEU A 199 -5.58 5.63 3.16
C LEU A 199 -5.56 5.76 1.63
N LEU A 200 -4.96 4.78 0.94
CA LEU A 200 -4.80 4.75 -0.52
C LEU A 200 -5.63 3.62 -1.14
N TRP A 201 -6.87 3.46 -0.68
CA TRP A 201 -7.72 2.31 -0.97
C TRP A 201 -7.96 2.04 -2.45
N PHE A 202 -8.05 3.10 -3.25
CA PHE A 202 -8.27 3.03 -4.69
C PHE A 202 -6.98 2.76 -5.47
N ASN A 203 -5.80 2.83 -4.85
CA ASN A 203 -4.52 2.73 -5.55
C ASN A 203 -4.00 1.27 -5.56
N PRO A 204 -4.00 0.57 -6.71
CA PRO A 204 -3.60 -0.85 -6.81
C PRO A 204 -2.12 -1.11 -6.49
N VAL A 205 -1.25 -0.11 -6.60
CA VAL A 205 0.18 -0.24 -6.30
C VAL A 205 0.41 -0.57 -4.83
N VAL A 206 -0.32 0.06 -3.91
CA VAL A 206 -0.17 -0.22 -2.47
C VAL A 206 -0.62 -1.64 -2.13
N TRP A 207 -1.66 -2.13 -2.81
CA TRP A 207 -2.12 -3.51 -2.68
C TRP A 207 -1.05 -4.49 -3.17
N HIS A 208 -0.45 -4.20 -4.33
CA HIS A 208 0.61 -5.03 -4.88
C HIS A 208 1.88 -5.01 -4.01
N LEU A 209 2.30 -3.84 -3.51
CA LEU A 209 3.42 -3.71 -2.55
C LEU A 209 3.19 -4.56 -1.30
N THR A 210 1.96 -4.62 -0.80
CA THR A 210 1.61 -5.46 0.35
C THR A 210 1.80 -6.95 0.03
N VAL A 211 1.42 -7.39 -1.17
CA VAL A 211 1.65 -8.78 -1.61
C VAL A 211 3.14 -9.08 -1.76
N LEU A 212 3.92 -8.16 -2.33
CA LEU A 212 5.37 -8.32 -2.44
C LEU A 212 6.05 -8.39 -1.07
N LEU A 213 5.61 -7.56 -0.12
CA LEU A 213 6.14 -7.56 1.24
C LEU A 213 5.90 -8.90 1.94
N LYS A 214 4.70 -9.47 1.81
CA LYS A 214 4.39 -10.80 2.34
C LYS A 214 5.32 -11.87 1.78
N ARG A 215 5.57 -11.87 0.46
CA ARG A 215 6.53 -12.81 -0.14
C ARG A 215 7.94 -12.66 0.42
N VAL A 216 8.37 -11.42 0.68
CA VAL A 216 9.65 -11.15 1.33
C VAL A 216 9.68 -11.70 2.77
N HIS A 217 8.59 -11.54 3.54
CA HIS A 217 8.46 -12.10 4.88
C HIS A 217 8.59 -13.62 4.90
N GLU A 218 7.86 -14.32 4.03
CA GLU A 218 7.94 -15.79 3.89
C GLU A 218 9.38 -16.21 3.58
N TYR A 219 10.02 -15.59 2.59
CA TYR A 219 11.41 -15.90 2.25
C TYR A 219 12.39 -15.62 3.38
N GLN A 220 12.15 -14.61 4.22
CA GLN A 220 12.97 -14.34 5.41
C GLN A 220 12.82 -15.45 6.45
N VAL A 221 11.59 -15.89 6.70
CA VAL A 221 11.29 -16.97 7.63
C VAL A 221 11.88 -18.28 7.14
N ASP A 222 11.63 -18.66 5.91
CA ASP A 222 12.10 -19.92 5.32
C ASP A 222 13.62 -20.03 5.37
N ASN A 223 14.33 -18.97 4.98
CA ASN A 223 15.79 -18.94 5.08
C ASN A 223 16.29 -19.04 6.52
N SER A 224 15.58 -18.42 7.47
CA SER A 224 15.97 -18.48 8.88
C SER A 224 15.82 -19.89 9.45
N ILE A 225 14.78 -20.62 9.04
CA ILE A 225 14.56 -22.00 9.42
C ILE A 225 15.60 -22.91 8.78
N VAL A 226 15.84 -22.78 7.47
CA VAL A 226 16.84 -23.58 6.74
C VAL A 226 18.24 -23.39 7.35
N ARG A 227 18.65 -22.16 7.66
CA ARG A 227 19.93 -21.89 8.31
C ARG A 227 20.02 -22.51 9.71
N SER A 228 18.94 -22.42 10.48
CA SER A 228 18.88 -23.01 11.82
C SER A 228 18.94 -24.54 11.78
N CYS A 229 18.29 -25.16 10.79
CA CYS A 229 18.36 -26.61 10.59
C CYS A 229 19.74 -27.06 10.09
N ALA A 230 20.35 -26.32 9.15
CA ALA A 230 21.68 -26.63 8.63
C ALA A 230 22.77 -26.53 9.69
N SER A 231 22.66 -25.60 10.65
CA SER A 231 23.59 -25.51 11.79
C SER A 231 23.39 -26.62 12.83
N ILE A 232 22.21 -27.26 12.85
CA ILE A 232 21.88 -28.34 13.78
C ILE A 232 22.22 -29.72 13.18
N ASN A 233 22.06 -29.92 11.87
CA ASN A 233 22.40 -31.19 11.21
C ASN A 233 22.68 -31.00 9.69
N PRO A 234 23.95 -31.08 9.23
CA PRO A 234 24.32 -30.75 7.85
C PRO A 234 23.83 -31.75 6.78
N THR A 235 23.27 -32.90 7.17
CA THR A 235 22.83 -33.96 6.25
C THR A 235 21.32 -34.01 6.01
N SER A 236 20.52 -33.21 6.74
CA SER A 236 19.06 -33.21 6.62
C SER A 236 18.53 -31.89 6.04
N THR A 237 18.75 -31.65 4.75
CA THR A 237 17.98 -30.63 4.03
C THR A 237 16.56 -31.15 3.82
N PRO A 238 15.50 -30.52 4.38
CA PRO A 238 14.13 -30.95 4.14
C PRO A 238 13.75 -30.53 2.72
N LYS A 239 13.80 -31.48 1.77
CA LYS A 239 13.44 -31.27 0.36
C LYS A 239 11.94 -30.97 0.15
N SER A 240 11.11 -30.97 1.20
CA SER A 240 9.64 -30.82 1.10
C SER A 240 9.10 -29.48 1.61
N PHE A 241 9.94 -28.50 1.93
CA PHE A 241 9.50 -27.21 2.48
C PHE A 241 8.62 -26.41 1.50
N PHE A 242 8.85 -26.55 0.19
CA PHE A 242 8.20 -25.76 -0.86
C PHE A 242 6.75 -26.15 -1.19
N GLY A 243 6.32 -27.39 -0.92
CA GLY A 243 5.05 -27.93 -1.46
C GLY A 243 3.84 -27.80 -0.54
N VAL A 244 4.03 -27.81 0.79
CA VAL A 244 2.92 -27.95 1.74
C VAL A 244 2.14 -26.64 1.94
N PHE A 245 2.78 -25.47 1.76
CA PHE A 245 2.11 -24.18 1.94
C PHE A 245 1.48 -23.63 0.66
N LEU A 246 2.03 -23.95 -0.51
CA LEU A 246 1.52 -23.46 -1.80
C LEU A 246 0.27 -24.21 -2.30
N LEU A 247 0.03 -25.45 -1.87
CA LEU A 247 -1.09 -26.26 -2.36
C LEU A 247 -2.44 -26.02 -1.65
N LYS A 248 -2.51 -25.17 -0.62
CA LYS A 248 -3.77 -24.88 0.11
C LYS A 248 -4.32 -23.46 -0.12
N ASN A 249 -3.87 -22.77 -1.16
CA ASN A 249 -4.39 -21.47 -1.59
C ASN A 249 -5.39 -21.60 -2.77
N GLY A 250 -6.32 -22.55 -2.65
CA GLY A 250 -7.52 -22.59 -3.49
C GLY A 250 -8.71 -22.12 -2.68
N GLY A 251 -9.03 -20.82 -2.71
CA GLY A 251 -10.37 -20.34 -2.35
C GLY A 251 -10.46 -19.09 -1.50
N ASP A 252 -9.78 -19.01 -0.35
CA ASP A 252 -10.08 -17.96 0.64
C ASP A 252 -8.83 -17.19 1.09
N PHE A 253 -8.65 -16.00 0.52
CA PHE A 253 -7.74 -14.98 1.03
C PHE A 253 -8.27 -14.44 2.36
N ILE A 254 -7.98 -15.13 3.47
CA ILE A 254 -8.10 -14.51 4.79
C ILE A 254 -6.86 -13.63 4.98
N LEU A 255 -7.09 -12.33 4.83
CA LEU A 255 -6.23 -11.24 5.31
C LEU A 255 -5.78 -11.56 6.75
N LEU A 256 -4.52 -11.98 6.93
CA LEU A 256 -3.63 -11.81 8.10
C LEU A 256 -2.67 -13.01 8.25
N SER A 257 -1.77 -13.13 7.28
CA SER A 257 -0.35 -13.48 7.43
C SER A 257 0.42 -12.74 6.34
#